data_AF-A0A7J9VW83-F1
#
_entry.id   AF-A0A7J9VW83-F1
#
_cell.length_a   1.000
_cell.length_b   1.000
_cell.length_c   1.000
_cell.angle_alpha   90.00
_cell.angle_beta   90.00
_cell.angle_gamma   90.00
#
_symmetry.space_group_name_H-M   'P 1'
#
loop_
_entity.id
_entity.type
_entity.pdbx_description
1 polymer ?
#
loop_
_entity_poly.entity_id
_entity_poly.type
_entity_poly.pdbx_seq_one_letter_code
_entity_poly.pdbx_strand_id
1 'polypeptide(L)'
;MTGDPLDGAELVAHWAFVYDCDEDRGGGFVSGQFLLRSDGVLLWRMGVSSYHDGMSTWSFRHWKPFPGWEGETDPDRALRAIKSMGYGLHEPGPTPIDADTAGPFPPERPRWL
;
A
#
# COMPACT_ATOMS: atom_id res chain seq x y z
N MET A 1 2.17 -17.03 -9.26
CA MET A 1 1.37 -17.64 -8.18
C MET A 1 1.22 -16.57 -7.13
N THR A 2 0.02 -16.02 -6.98
CA THR A 2 -0.31 -15.05 -5.93
C THR A 2 -0.51 -15.86 -4.66
N GLY A 3 0.48 -15.87 -3.76
CA GLY A 3 0.34 -16.49 -2.44
C GLY A 3 -0.48 -15.60 -1.53
N ASP A 4 -1.12 -16.21 -0.52
CA ASP A 4 -1.73 -15.45 0.58
C ASP A 4 -0.67 -14.51 1.19
N PRO A 5 -0.85 -13.18 1.14
CA PRO A 5 0.13 -12.25 1.69
C PRO A 5 0.32 -12.41 3.20
N LEU A 6 -0.68 -12.96 3.90
CA LEU A 6 -0.60 -13.19 5.33
C LEU A 6 0.21 -14.44 5.66
N ASP A 7 0.26 -15.46 4.78
CA ASP A 7 1.00 -16.72 4.98
C ASP A 7 0.79 -17.30 6.40
N GLY A 8 -0.47 -17.31 6.86
CA GLY A 8 -0.86 -17.77 8.20
C GLY A 8 -0.61 -16.81 9.37
N ALA A 9 -0.01 -15.63 9.13
CA ALA A 9 0.06 -14.55 10.11
C ALA A 9 -1.25 -13.74 10.18
N GLU A 10 -1.36 -12.87 11.19
CA GLU A 10 -2.48 -11.93 11.30
C GLU A 10 -2.12 -10.59 10.65
N LEU A 11 -3.13 -9.92 10.09
CA LEU A 11 -3.00 -8.55 9.63
C LEU A 11 -2.95 -7.61 10.85
N VAL A 12 -1.83 -6.92 11.04
CA VAL A 12 -1.68 -5.89 12.08
C VAL A 12 -2.12 -4.54 11.55
N ALA A 13 -1.67 -4.17 10.36
CA ALA A 13 -2.00 -2.90 9.75
C ALA A 13 -1.86 -2.92 8.22
N HIS A 14 -2.61 -2.04 7.57
CA HIS A 14 -2.62 -1.87 6.12
C HIS A 14 -2.69 -0.37 5.82
N TRP A 15 -1.84 0.10 4.92
CA TRP A 15 -1.81 1.50 4.51
C TRP A 15 -1.65 1.61 3.00
N ALA A 16 -2.27 2.63 2.40
CA ALA A 16 -1.82 3.11 1.10
C ALA A 16 -0.61 4.05 1.29
N PHE A 17 0.28 4.10 0.31
CA PHE A 17 1.39 5.04 0.32
C PHE A 17 1.50 5.82 -0.99
N VAL A 18 2.05 7.03 -0.87
CA VAL A 18 2.67 7.80 -1.94
C VAL A 18 4.10 8.11 -1.53
N TYR A 19 5.03 7.96 -2.46
CA TYR A 19 6.44 8.28 -2.28
C TYR A 19 6.87 9.22 -3.40
N ASP A 20 7.48 10.34 -3.02
CA ASP A 20 8.07 11.30 -3.94
C ASP A 20 9.49 10.84 -4.27
N CYS A 21 9.72 10.44 -5.51
CA CYS A 21 11.04 10.01 -5.97
C CYS A 21 11.90 11.24 -6.23
N ASP A 22 13.09 11.26 -5.63
CA ASP A 22 14.08 12.32 -5.88
C ASP A 22 14.32 12.53 -7.38
N GLU A 23 14.57 13.79 -7.78
CA GLU A 23 14.77 14.17 -9.18
C GLU A 23 15.90 13.38 -9.87
N ASP A 24 16.96 13.04 -9.11
CA ASP A 24 18.08 12.22 -9.58
C ASP A 24 17.67 10.80 -10.03
N ARG A 25 16.48 10.33 -9.63
CA ARG A 25 15.89 9.04 -10.02
C ARG A 25 14.84 9.17 -11.13
N GLY A 26 14.77 10.33 -11.77
CA GLY A 26 13.80 10.64 -12.82
C GLY A 26 12.57 11.41 -12.33
N GLY A 27 12.51 11.74 -11.04
CA GLY A 27 11.42 12.49 -10.42
C GLY A 27 10.07 11.76 -10.39
N GLY A 28 9.08 12.40 -9.78
CA GLY A 28 7.68 11.98 -9.82
C GLY A 28 7.23 11.11 -8.64
N PHE A 29 5.97 10.73 -8.66
CA PHE A 29 5.35 10.01 -7.55
C PHE A 29 5.14 8.55 -7.89
N VAL A 30 5.42 7.69 -6.92
CA VAL A 30 5.00 6.30 -6.95
C VAL A 30 4.03 6.01 -5.82
N SER A 31 3.06 5.15 -6.08
CA SER A 31 2.02 4.77 -5.12
C SER A 31 1.93 3.27 -4.96
N GLY A 32 1.36 2.86 -3.83
CA GLY A 32 1.24 1.46 -3.50
C GLY A 32 0.55 1.24 -2.17
N GLN A 33 0.81 0.06 -1.60
CA GLN A 33 0.32 -0.31 -0.28
C GLN A 33 1.41 -0.98 0.55
N PHE A 34 1.31 -0.80 1.86
CA PHE A 34 2.06 -1.49 2.89
C PHE A 34 1.13 -2.40 3.69
N LEU A 35 1.60 -3.60 4.01
CA LEU A 35 0.90 -4.55 4.86
C LEU A 35 1.85 -5.02 5.96
N LEU A 36 1.46 -4.82 7.21
CA LEU A 36 2.20 -5.27 8.38
C LEU A 36 1.56 -6.54 8.93
N ARG A 37 2.39 -7.58 9.09
CA ARG A 37 1.99 -8.86 9.67
C ARG A 37 2.35 -8.95 11.15
N SER A 38 1.67 -9.83 11.87
CA SER A 38 1.91 -10.06 13.31
C SER A 38 3.26 -10.70 13.64
N ASP A 39 3.96 -11.27 12.65
CA ASP A 39 5.34 -11.77 12.77
C ASP A 39 6.40 -10.69 12.52
N GLY A 40 5.97 -9.44 12.29
CA GLY A 40 6.83 -8.29 12.12
C GLY A 40 7.27 -8.05 10.68
N VAL A 41 6.86 -8.89 9.73
CA VAL A 41 7.16 -8.70 8.31
C VAL A 41 6.35 -7.53 7.75
N LEU A 42 7.04 -6.58 7.12
CA LEU A 42 6.43 -5.54 6.31
C LEU A 42 6.46 -5.96 4.84
N LEU A 43 5.28 -6.09 4.25
CA LEU A 43 5.12 -6.28 2.81
C LEU A 43 4.77 -4.96 2.15
N TRP A 44 5.17 -4.84 0.88
CA TRP A 44 4.79 -3.73 0.03
C TRP A 44 4.38 -4.21 -1.36
N ARG A 45 3.54 -3.42 -2.02
CA ARG A 45 3.22 -3.58 -3.43
C ARG A 45 3.00 -2.23 -4.08
N MET A 46 3.40 -2.13 -5.34
CA MET A 46 3.19 -0.94 -6.18
C MET A 46 1.83 -1.04 -6.85
N GLY A 47 1.13 0.08 -7.00
CA GLY A 47 -0.13 0.10 -7.74
C GLY A 47 -0.55 1.48 -8.18
N VAL A 48 -1.46 1.50 -9.14
CA VAL A 48 -2.02 2.70 -9.76
C VAL A 48 -3.52 2.55 -9.86
N SER A 49 -4.22 3.69 -9.88
CA SER A 49 -5.61 3.75 -10.31
C SER A 49 -5.70 4.30 -11.73
N SER A 50 -6.67 3.83 -12.48
CA SER A 50 -7.13 4.44 -13.73
C SER A 50 -8.57 4.91 -13.57
N TYR A 51 -8.92 6.01 -14.23
CA TYR A 51 -10.27 6.56 -14.21
C TYR A 51 -10.81 6.65 -15.64
N HIS A 52 -11.97 6.06 -15.89
CA HIS A 52 -12.64 6.08 -17.18
C HIS A 52 -14.16 6.05 -16.98
N ASP A 53 -14.89 6.85 -17.76
CA ASP A 53 -16.36 6.93 -17.73
C ASP A 53 -16.97 7.09 -16.33
N GLY A 54 -16.35 7.92 -15.49
CA GLY A 54 -16.85 8.14 -14.13
C GLY A 54 -16.38 7.11 -13.10
N MET A 55 -15.59 6.11 -13.50
CA MET A 55 -15.29 4.95 -12.68
C MET A 55 -13.78 4.75 -12.49
N SER A 56 -13.39 4.35 -11.29
CA SER A 56 -12.00 4.06 -10.92
C SER A 56 -11.73 2.55 -10.87
N THR A 57 -10.66 2.10 -11.52
CA THR A 57 -10.13 0.74 -11.40
C THR A 57 -8.74 0.80 -10.83
N TRP A 58 -8.46 -0.04 -9.84
CA TRP A 58 -7.16 -0.15 -9.19
C TRP A 58 -6.44 -1.39 -9.66
N SER A 59 -5.13 -1.28 -9.93
CA SER A 59 -4.28 -2.40 -10.30
C SER A 59 -2.97 -2.35 -9.54
N PHE A 60 -2.61 -3.47 -8.92
CA PHE A 60 -1.42 -3.63 -8.10
C PHE A 60 -0.55 -4.77 -8.60
N ARG A 61 0.75 -4.66 -8.34
CA ARG A 61 1.68 -5.78 -8.46
C ARG A 61 1.53 -6.71 -7.24
N HIS A 62 2.11 -7.90 -7.34
CA HIS A 62 2.16 -8.83 -6.22
C HIS A 62 2.92 -8.24 -5.02
N TRP A 63 2.49 -8.64 -3.82
CA TRP A 63 3.17 -8.36 -2.57
C TRP A 63 4.59 -8.92 -2.54
N LYS A 64 5.50 -8.16 -1.93
CA LYS A 64 6.89 -8.56 -1.68
C LYS A 64 7.34 -8.06 -0.31
N PRO A 65 8.34 -8.67 0.33
CA PRO A 65 8.99 -8.09 1.50
C PRO A 65 9.54 -6.69 1.19
N PHE A 66 9.37 -5.77 2.13
CA PHE A 66 9.96 -4.46 2.03
C PHE A 66 11.47 -4.55 2.31
N PRO A 67 12.33 -4.08 1.38
CA PRO A 67 13.77 -4.20 1.55
C PRO A 67 14.26 -3.35 2.72
N GLY A 68 15.12 -3.92 3.57
CA GLY A 68 15.72 -3.22 4.71
C GLY A 68 14.79 -3.07 5.93
N TRP A 69 13.65 -3.75 5.96
CA TRP A 69 12.82 -3.80 7.16
C TRP A 69 13.39 -4.77 8.19
N GLU A 70 13.73 -4.27 9.38
CA GLU A 70 14.33 -5.07 10.46
C GLU A 70 13.29 -5.87 11.28
N GLY A 71 12.00 -5.59 11.07
CA GLY A 71 10.90 -6.21 11.81
C GLY A 71 10.33 -5.29 12.89
N GLU A 72 9.01 -5.16 12.93
CA GLU A 72 8.27 -4.41 13.96
C GLU A 72 6.83 -4.92 13.96
N THR A 73 6.23 -5.10 15.13
CA THR A 73 4.85 -5.61 15.28
C THR A 73 3.90 -4.56 15.84
N ASP A 74 4.40 -3.47 16.40
CA ASP A 74 3.60 -2.34 16.85
C ASP A 74 3.26 -1.43 15.66
N PRO A 75 1.97 -1.25 15.32
CA PRO A 75 1.58 -0.49 14.14
C PRO A 75 1.96 0.99 14.21
N ASP A 76 2.00 1.59 15.41
CA ASP A 76 2.36 2.99 15.58
C ASP A 76 3.86 3.23 15.41
N ARG A 77 4.70 2.32 15.90
CA ARG A 77 6.14 2.33 15.66
C ARG A 77 6.44 2.07 14.19
N ALA A 78 5.77 1.10 13.58
CA ALA A 78 5.93 0.80 12.17
C ALA A 78 5.55 2.02 11.29
N LEU A 79 4.42 2.65 11.58
CA LEU A 79 3.97 3.87 10.90
C LEU A 79 4.99 5.00 11.03
N ARG A 80 5.57 5.23 12.21
CA ARG A 80 6.62 6.24 12.40
C ARG A 80 7.88 5.91 11.61
N ALA A 81 8.32 4.65 11.62
CA ALA A 81 9.48 4.20 10.86
C ALA A 81 9.27 4.41 9.35
N ILE A 82 8.12 4.00 8.82
CA ILE A 82 7.78 4.17 7.40
C ILE A 82 7.72 5.65 7.00
N LYS A 83 7.13 6.51 7.84
CA LYS A 83 7.15 7.96 7.61
C LYS A 83 8.56 8.55 7.64
N SER A 84 9.43 8.08 8.52
CA SER A 84 10.84 8.53 8.56
C SER A 84 11.64 8.15 7.31
N MET A 85 11.20 7.11 6.58
CA MET A 85 11.75 6.75 5.27
C MET A 85 11.21 7.61 4.12
N GLY A 86 10.35 8.60 4.39
CA GLY A 86 9.84 9.55 3.40
C GLY A 86 8.49 9.19 2.77
N TYR A 87 7.83 8.11 3.21
CA TYR A 87 6.53 7.71 2.68
C TYR A 87 5.38 8.52 3.29
N GLY A 88 4.52 9.08 2.44
CA GLY A 88 3.21 9.59 2.83
C GLY A 88 2.21 8.44 2.96
N LEU A 89 1.65 8.22 4.14
CA LEU A 89 0.71 7.13 4.42
C LEU A 89 -0.73 7.60 4.53
N HIS A 90 -1.64 6.83 3.94
CA HIS A 90 -3.07 7.10 3.86
C HIS A 90 -3.89 5.84 4.18
N GLU A 91 -5.21 6.02 4.34
CA GLU A 91 -6.13 4.89 4.40
C GLU A 91 -5.98 4.00 3.16
N PRO A 92 -6.04 2.66 3.31
CA PRO A 92 -6.02 1.77 2.17
C PRO A 92 -7.13 2.06 1.18
N GLY A 93 -6.80 2.02 -0.11
CA GLY A 93 -7.79 2.01 -1.17
C GLY A 93 -8.67 0.74 -1.14
N PRO A 94 -9.75 0.70 -1.92
CA PRO A 94 -10.79 -0.34 -1.87
C PRO A 94 -10.36 -1.72 -2.38
N THR A 95 -9.07 -1.92 -2.67
CA THR A 95 -8.57 -3.20 -3.20
C THR A 95 -8.28 -4.16 -2.03
N PRO A 96 -8.94 -5.32 -1.98
CA PRO A 96 -8.62 -6.37 -1.01
C PRO A 96 -7.14 -6.75 -1.04
N ILE A 97 -6.62 -7.23 0.09
CA ILE A 97 -5.20 -7.60 0.20
C ILE A 97 -4.86 -8.84 -0.65
N ASP A 98 -5.82 -9.70 -0.91
CA ASP A 98 -5.70 -10.95 -1.70
C ASP A 98 -6.02 -10.75 -3.19
N ALA A 99 -6.36 -9.52 -3.60
CA ALA A 99 -6.66 -9.17 -4.98
C ALA A 99 -5.60 -8.22 -5.56
N ASP A 100 -5.18 -8.47 -6.81
CA ASP A 100 -4.28 -7.58 -7.55
C ASP A 100 -5.05 -6.50 -8.33
N THR A 101 -6.37 -6.59 -8.43
CA THR A 101 -7.20 -5.62 -9.15
C THR A 101 -8.55 -5.48 -8.45
N ALA A 102 -9.08 -4.26 -8.39
CA ALA A 102 -10.41 -4.00 -7.85
C ALA A 102 -11.09 -2.83 -8.57
N GLY A 103 -12.42 -2.86 -8.58
CA GLY A 103 -13.28 -1.95 -9.33
C GLY A 103 -13.90 -2.64 -10.55
N PRO A 104 -14.53 -1.88 -11.46
CA PRO A 104 -14.67 -0.42 -11.42
C PRO A 104 -15.53 0.07 -10.24
N PHE A 105 -15.11 1.15 -9.58
CA PHE A 105 -15.83 1.81 -8.51
C PHE A 105 -16.34 3.19 -8.96
N PRO A 106 -17.52 3.63 -8.51
CA PRO A 106 -17.95 5.02 -8.71
C PRO A 106 -16.95 6.00 -8.06
N PRO A 107 -16.96 7.29 -8.41
CA PRO A 107 -16.05 8.25 -7.80
C PRO A 107 -16.40 8.34 -6.33
N GLU A 108 -15.41 8.14 -5.45
CA GLU A 108 -15.60 8.35 -4.03
C GLU A 108 -16.09 9.79 -3.82
N ARG A 109 -17.26 9.96 -3.21
CA ARG A 109 -17.68 11.30 -2.78
C ARG A 109 -16.58 11.85 -1.88
N PRO A 110 -16.13 13.11 -2.04
CA PRO A 110 -15.15 13.67 -1.13
C PRO A 110 -15.68 13.55 0.29
N ARG A 111 -15.03 12.72 1.11
CA ARG A 111 -15.27 12.68 2.57
C ARG A 111 -14.56 13.87 3.18
N TRP A 112 -15.14 15.05 2.97
CA TRP A 112 -14.86 16.25 3.77
C TRP A 112 -16.17 16.70 4.41
N LEU A 113 -16.51 16.07 5.54
CA LEU A 113 -17.32 16.61 6.62
C LEU A 113 -16.82 16.02 7.94
#